data_AF-A0A1Q7U9U0-F1
#
_entry.id   AF-A0A1Q7U9U0-F1
#
_cell.length_a   1.000
_cell.length_b   1.000
_cell.length_c   1.000
_cell.angle_alpha   90.00
_cell.angle_beta   90.00
_cell.angle_gamma   90.00
#
_symmetry.space_group_name_H-M   'P 1'
#
loop_
_entity.id
_entity.type
_entity.pdbx_description
1 polymer ?
#
loop_
_entity_poly.entity_id
_entity_poly.type
_entity_poly.pdbx_seq_one_letter_code
_entity_poly.pdbx_strand_id
1 'polypeptide(L)'
;MANELQGPEPTMDPTNLYREEIITDRRVGTIRLLTPITTSGATDPKRKVLYVGETQVLTAGGMLPIAFELDATSLNEAIEKFADGVKRAVEETIQEIQQLRREAASSIVIPDVKSASGLLGGPGALGGPGGPGGPPRGGRIQLP
;
A
#
# COMPACT_ATOMS: atom_id res chain seq x y z
N MET A 1 -15.76 -25.10 14.05
CA MET A 1 -14.92 -24.31 14.98
C MET A 1 -15.27 -22.85 14.75
N ALA A 2 -16.15 -22.28 15.57
CA ALA A 2 -16.43 -20.86 15.55
C ALA A 2 -15.27 -20.20 16.30
N ASN A 3 -14.36 -19.57 15.57
CA ASN A 3 -13.25 -18.86 16.18
C ASN A 3 -13.84 -17.64 16.89
N GLU A 4 -13.86 -17.72 18.21
CA GLU A 4 -14.24 -16.65 19.12
C GLU A 4 -13.45 -15.40 18.75
N LEU A 5 -14.14 -14.25 18.69
CA LEU A 5 -13.51 -12.95 18.54
C LEU A 5 -12.65 -12.68 19.78
N GLN A 6 -11.45 -13.25 19.84
CA GLN A 6 -10.43 -12.96 20.85
C GLN A 6 -9.83 -11.60 20.53
N GLY A 7 -10.58 -10.57 20.90
CA GLY A 7 -10.16 -9.18 21.00
C GLY A 7 -10.82 -8.56 22.24
N PRO A 8 -10.34 -7.41 22.71
CA PRO A 8 -11.05 -6.67 23.75
C PRO A 8 -12.51 -6.48 23.35
N GLU A 9 -13.42 -6.68 24.30
CA GLU A 9 -14.84 -6.53 24.06
C GLU A 9 -15.12 -5.13 23.48
N PRO A 10 -15.82 -5.01 22.34
CA PRO A 10 -15.98 -3.73 21.66
C PRO A 10 -16.85 -2.81 22.51
N THR A 11 -16.22 -1.91 23.25
CA THR A 11 -16.89 -0.89 24.05
C THR A 11 -16.91 0.44 23.29
N MET A 12 -18.02 1.18 23.40
CA MET A 12 -18.10 2.53 22.84
C MET A 12 -17.34 3.52 23.73
N ASP A 13 -16.63 4.46 23.11
CA ASP A 13 -16.01 5.58 23.82
C ASP A 13 -17.02 6.74 23.94
N PRO A 14 -17.51 7.06 25.15
CA PRO A 14 -18.48 8.14 25.36
C PRO A 14 -17.92 9.53 25.04
N THR A 15 -16.59 9.68 24.93
CA THR A 15 -15.92 10.95 24.59
C THR A 15 -15.77 11.14 23.08
N ASN A 16 -15.88 10.07 22.30
CA ASN A 16 -15.65 10.06 20.86
C ASN A 16 -16.96 9.83 20.07
N LEU A 17 -18.07 10.33 20.61
CA LEU A 17 -19.38 10.22 19.95
C LEU A 17 -19.58 11.36 18.94
N TYR A 18 -20.04 11.01 17.75
CA TYR A 18 -20.38 11.93 16.66
C TYR A 18 -21.73 11.54 16.06
N ARG A 19 -22.49 12.56 15.69
CA ARG A 19 -23.64 12.45 14.80
C ARG A 19 -23.16 12.67 13.37
N GLU A 20 -23.51 11.75 12.50
CA GLU A 20 -23.18 11.82 11.09
C GLU A 20 -24.35 12.36 10.27
N GLU A 21 -24.06 13.27 9.35
CA GLU A 21 -24.97 13.75 8.31
C GLU A 21 -24.28 13.63 6.94
N ILE A 22 -24.99 13.15 5.92
CA ILE A 22 -24.44 12.90 4.59
C ILE A 22 -25.09 13.82 3.58
N ILE A 23 -24.28 14.65 2.93
CA ILE A 23 -24.69 15.59 1.90
C ILE A 23 -24.15 15.08 0.56
N THR A 24 -25.04 14.87 -0.41
CA THR A 24 -24.68 14.26 -1.69
C THR A 24 -24.79 15.27 -2.84
N ASP A 25 -23.70 15.44 -3.58
CA ASP A 25 -23.71 16.00 -4.93
C ASP A 25 -23.74 14.85 -5.94
N ARG A 26 -24.84 14.76 -6.69
CA ARG A 26 -25.07 13.71 -7.69
C ARG A 26 -24.05 13.68 -8.84
N ARG A 27 -23.23 14.72 -9.00
CA ARG A 27 -22.25 14.83 -10.07
C ARG A 27 -20.82 14.59 -9.60
N VAL A 28 -20.51 15.00 -8.37
CA VAL A 28 -19.12 15.13 -7.90
C VAL A 28 -18.79 14.16 -6.76
N GLY A 29 -19.68 13.95 -5.79
CA GLY A 29 -19.37 13.14 -4.63
C GLY A 29 -20.24 13.45 -3.41
N THR A 30 -19.74 13.09 -2.23
CA THR A 30 -20.45 13.23 -0.96
C THR A 30 -19.60 13.97 0.06
N ILE A 31 -20.23 14.74 0.95
CA ILE A 31 -19.61 15.35 2.11
C ILE A 31 -20.30 14.78 3.35
N ARG A 32 -19.52 14.19 4.26
CA ARG A 32 -19.98 13.72 5.56
C ARG A 32 -19.63 14.75 6.63
N LEU A 33 -20.64 15.15 7.39
CA LEU A 33 -20.51 16.06 8.52
C LEU A 33 -20.53 15.23 9.79
N LEU A 34 -19.45 15.27 10.55
CA LEU A 34 -19.34 14.62 11.85
C LEU A 34 -19.48 15.69 12.93
N THR A 35 -20.71 15.83 13.43
CA THR A 35 -21.03 16.74 14.52
C THR A 35 -20.76 16.05 15.85
N PRO A 36 -19.82 16.53 16.68
CA PRO A 36 -19.55 15.92 17.97
C PRO A 36 -20.79 16.01 18.87
N ILE A 37 -21.10 14.92 19.56
CA ILE A 37 -22.23 14.84 20.49
C ILE A 37 -21.79 14.31 21.85
N THR A 38 -22.53 14.69 22.88
CA THR A 38 -22.41 14.15 24.23
C THR A 38 -23.16 12.82 24.35
N THR A 39 -22.98 12.11 25.46
CA THR A 39 -23.72 10.86 25.76
C THR A 39 -25.24 11.07 25.88
N SER A 40 -25.70 12.31 26.08
CA SER A 40 -27.14 12.63 26.04
C SER A 40 -27.68 12.86 24.63
N GLY A 41 -26.81 12.80 23.61
CA GLY A 41 -27.16 13.03 22.20
C GLY A 41 -27.20 14.50 21.79
N ALA A 42 -26.96 15.44 22.71
CA ALA A 42 -26.85 16.87 22.41
C ALA A 42 -25.51 17.20 21.76
N THR A 43 -25.50 18.19 20.86
CA THR A 43 -24.28 18.72 20.23
C THR A 43 -23.29 19.21 21.28
N ASP A 44 -22.03 18.84 21.13
CA ASP A 44 -20.93 19.25 22.00
C ASP A 44 -20.18 20.46 21.40
N PRO A 45 -20.41 21.69 21.89
CA PRO A 45 -19.80 22.89 21.33
C PRO A 45 -18.29 23.01 21.63
N LYS A 46 -17.74 22.16 22.51
CA LYS A 46 -16.31 22.19 22.84
C LYS A 46 -15.44 21.56 21.75
N ARG A 47 -16.03 20.70 20.92
CA ARG A 47 -15.35 20.02 19.81
C ARG A 47 -15.81 20.62 18.49
N LYS A 48 -14.90 20.66 17.51
CA LYS A 48 -15.22 21.16 16.16
C LYS A 48 -15.98 20.08 15.37
N VAL A 49 -16.88 20.54 14.51
CA VAL A 49 -17.49 19.69 13.48
C VAL A 49 -16.41 19.32 12.47
N LEU A 50 -16.34 18.05 12.10
CA LEU A 50 -15.41 17.59 11.07
C LEU A 50 -16.17 17.43 9.75
N TYR A 51 -15.54 17.83 8.67
CA TYR A 51 -16.07 17.65 7.32
C TYR A 51 -15.18 16.64 6.60
N VAL A 52 -15.77 15.61 6.03
CA VAL A 52 -15.06 14.58 5.28
C VAL A 52 -15.63 14.56 3.87
N GLY A 53 -14.79 14.83 2.88
CA GLY A 53 -15.14 14.68 1.48
C GLY A 53 -14.89 13.25 1.02
N GLU A 54 -15.82 12.71 0.25
CA GLU A 54 -15.71 11.39 -0.37
C GLU A 54 -16.05 11.52 -1.87
N THR A 55 -15.19 10.98 -2.73
CA THR A 55 -15.42 10.94 -4.18
C THR A 55 -14.79 9.69 -4.78
N GLN A 56 -15.09 9.43 -6.05
CA GLN A 56 -14.53 8.33 -6.81
C GLN A 56 -13.85 8.88 -8.05
N VAL A 57 -12.56 8.59 -8.21
CA VAL A 57 -11.77 9.04 -9.35
C VAL A 57 -11.41 7.85 -10.23
N LEU A 58 -11.58 8.00 -11.55
CA LEU A 58 -11.14 6.99 -12.49
C LEU A 58 -9.63 7.09 -12.69
N THR A 59 -8.90 6.05 -12.32
CA THR A 59 -7.45 5.94 -12.49
C THR A 59 -7.12 4.83 -13.49
N ALA A 60 -5.84 4.72 -13.89
CA ALA A 60 -5.39 3.63 -14.76
C ALA A 60 -5.59 2.23 -14.14
N GLY A 61 -5.71 2.13 -12.82
CA GLY A 61 -5.99 0.89 -12.09
C GLY A 61 -7.48 0.62 -11.84
N GLY A 62 -8.38 1.46 -12.35
CA GLY A 62 -9.82 1.39 -12.09
C GLY A 62 -10.35 2.56 -11.25
N MET A 63 -11.59 2.42 -10.77
CA MET A 63 -12.22 3.41 -9.89
C MET A 63 -11.57 3.37 -8.50
N LEU A 64 -11.00 4.49 -8.09
CA LEU A 64 -10.37 4.66 -6.79
C LEU A 64 -11.29 5.52 -5.91
N PRO A 65 -11.87 4.97 -4.82
CA PRO A 65 -12.55 5.77 -3.82
C PRO A 65 -11.52 6.56 -3.02
N ILE A 66 -11.80 7.85 -2.83
CA ILE A 66 -10.92 8.77 -2.13
C ILE A 66 -11.75 9.48 -1.08
N ALA A 67 -11.35 9.34 0.18
CA ALA A 67 -11.89 10.05 1.33
C ALA A 67 -10.82 10.97 1.90
N PHE A 68 -11.19 12.20 2.24
CA PHE A 68 -10.26 13.19 2.75
C PHE A 68 -10.94 14.14 3.71
N GLU A 69 -10.19 14.62 4.70
CA GLU A 69 -10.69 15.62 5.64
C GLU A 69 -10.65 17.01 5.01
N LEU A 70 -11.72 17.76 5.21
CA LEU A 70 -11.89 19.14 4.80
C LEU A 70 -11.68 20.03 6.02
N ASP A 71 -10.61 20.82 6.00
CA ASP A 71 -10.39 21.88 6.97
C ASP A 71 -11.38 23.03 6.70
N ALA A 72 -12.61 22.87 7.19
CA ALA A 72 -13.70 23.80 6.99
C ALA A 72 -14.49 23.98 8.28
N THR A 73 -15.05 25.18 8.45
CA THR A 73 -15.89 25.54 9.61
C THR A 73 -17.37 25.61 9.26
N SER A 74 -17.70 25.63 7.96
CA SER A 74 -19.06 25.70 7.44
C SER A 74 -19.22 24.82 6.20
N LEU A 75 -20.47 24.46 5.89
CA LEU A 75 -20.78 23.70 4.68
C LEU A 75 -20.35 24.44 3.40
N ASN A 76 -20.53 25.75 3.33
CA ASN A 76 -20.13 26.53 2.15
C ASN A 76 -18.61 26.44 1.93
N GLU A 77 -17.83 26.63 3.00
CA GLU A 77 -16.38 26.51 2.95
C GLU A 77 -15.94 25.08 2.59
N ALA A 78 -16.64 24.06 3.08
CA ALA A 78 -16.37 22.66 2.74
C ALA A 78 -16.60 22.38 1.25
N ILE A 79 -17.65 22.98 0.65
CA ILE A 79 -17.94 22.87 -0.79
C ILE A 79 -16.85 23.57 -1.61
N GLU A 80 -16.44 24.78 -1.22
CA GLU A 80 -15.39 25.55 -1.90
C GLU A 80 -14.05 24.80 -1.86
N LYS A 81 -13.69 24.21 -0.72
CA LYS A 81 -12.44 23.47 -0.51
C LYS A 81 -12.47 22.04 -1.06
N PHE A 82 -13.63 21.53 -1.49
CA PHE A 82 -13.79 20.15 -1.95
C PHE A 82 -12.85 19.82 -3.10
N ALA A 83 -12.84 20.64 -4.16
CA ALA A 83 -12.05 20.37 -5.35
C ALA A 83 -10.54 20.30 -5.06
N ASP A 84 -10.05 21.15 -4.16
CA ASP A 84 -8.63 21.14 -3.77
C ASP A 84 -8.30 20.00 -2.81
N GLY A 85 -9.26 19.60 -1.96
CA GLY A 85 -9.16 18.38 -1.16
C GLY A 85 -9.02 17.12 -2.04
N VAL A 86 -9.83 16.99 -3.09
CA VAL A 86 -9.75 15.88 -4.05
C VAL A 86 -8.35 15.81 -4.68
N LYS A 87 -7.82 16.93 -5.19
CA LYS A 87 -6.51 16.95 -5.86
C LYS A 87 -5.40 16.46 -4.92
N ARG A 88 -5.37 16.97 -3.68
CA ARG A 88 -4.37 16.57 -2.67
C ARG A 88 -4.49 15.10 -2.33
N ALA A 89 -5.70 14.63 -2.06
CA ALA A 89 -5.94 13.25 -1.69
C ALA A 89 -5.63 12.26 -2.82
N VAL A 90 -5.89 12.63 -4.08
CA VAL A 90 -5.46 11.87 -5.26
C VAL A 90 -3.94 11.77 -5.32
N GLU A 91 -3.23 12.88 -5.15
CA GLU A 91 -1.77 12.92 -5.20
C GLU A 91 -1.15 12.05 -4.09
N GLU A 92 -1.61 12.21 -2.85
CA GLU A 92 -1.17 11.42 -1.69
C GLU A 92 -1.40 9.92 -1.92
N THR A 93 -2.61 9.55 -2.39
CA THR A 93 -2.94 8.14 -2.64
C THR A 93 -2.09 7.54 -3.76
N ILE A 94 -1.82 8.30 -4.83
CA ILE A 94 -0.94 7.84 -5.92
C ILE A 94 0.49 7.64 -5.42
N GLN A 95 1.01 8.56 -4.60
CA GLN A 95 2.34 8.46 -4.02
C GLN A 95 2.45 7.21 -3.12
N GLU A 96 1.45 6.95 -2.28
CA GLU A 96 1.39 5.78 -1.40
C GLU A 96 1.34 4.47 -2.20
N ILE A 97 0.51 4.39 -3.25
CA ILE A 97 0.45 3.22 -4.13
C ILE A 97 1.79 2.98 -4.83
N GLN A 98 2.48 4.03 -5.28
CA GLN A 98 3.81 3.89 -5.88
C GLN A 98 4.84 3.38 -4.87
N GLN A 99 4.79 3.85 -3.63
CA GLN A 99 5.67 3.40 -2.56
C GLN A 99 5.44 1.91 -2.24
N LEU A 100 4.19 1.49 -2.09
CA LEU A 100 3.84 0.08 -1.88
C LEU A 100 4.30 -0.83 -3.02
N ARG A 101 4.21 -0.35 -4.28
CA ARG A 101 4.75 -1.09 -5.44
C ARG A 101 6.26 -1.26 -5.39
N ARG A 102 6.99 -0.24 -4.91
CA ARG A 102 8.45 -0.33 -4.73
C ARG A 102 8.81 -1.36 -3.66
N GLU A 103 8.11 -1.36 -2.54
CA GLU A 103 8.32 -2.33 -1.45
C GLU A 103 7.99 -3.76 -1.89
N ALA A 104 6.91 -3.95 -2.63
CA ALA A 104 6.55 -5.25 -3.18
C ALA A 104 7.58 -5.76 -4.22
N ALA A 105 8.15 -4.86 -5.04
CA ALA A 105 9.15 -5.21 -6.04
C ALA A 105 10.56 -5.42 -5.44
N SER A 106 10.93 -4.69 -4.39
CA SER A 106 12.23 -4.84 -3.72
C SER A 106 12.34 -6.12 -2.89
N SER A 107 11.22 -6.71 -2.48
CA SER A 107 11.18 -8.01 -1.79
C SER A 107 11.55 -9.23 -2.67
N ILE A 108 11.84 -9.04 -3.97
CA ILE A 108 12.16 -10.12 -4.93
C ILE A 108 13.63 -10.10 -5.36
N VAL A 109 14.52 -9.38 -4.66
CA VAL A 109 15.97 -9.52 -4.86
C VAL A 109 16.57 -10.30 -3.69
N ILE A 110 16.51 -11.63 -3.77
CA ILE A 110 17.45 -12.49 -3.03
C ILE A 110 18.81 -12.26 -3.69
N PRO A 111 19.83 -11.75 -2.97
CA PRO A 111 21.20 -11.82 -3.48
C PRO A 111 21.52 -13.31 -3.64
N ASP A 112 21.71 -13.75 -4.88
CA ASP A 112 22.28 -15.06 -5.15
C ASP A 112 23.62 -15.11 -4.39
N VAL A 113 23.66 -15.87 -3.29
CA VAL A 113 24.84 -16.12 -2.45
C VAL A 113 25.87 -16.98 -3.19
N LYS A 114 26.06 -16.73 -4.50
CA LYS A 114 27.04 -17.36 -5.38
C LYS A 114 28.34 -16.57 -5.54
N SER A 115 28.63 -15.66 -4.62
CA SER A 115 29.97 -15.06 -4.48
C SER A 115 30.67 -15.45 -3.19
N ALA A 116 30.11 -16.37 -2.40
CA ALA A 116 30.76 -16.98 -1.24
C ALA A 116 31.31 -18.40 -1.54
N SER A 117 31.45 -18.79 -2.81
CA SER A 117 32.23 -19.99 -3.18
C SER A 117 33.72 -19.66 -3.22
N GLY A 118 34.23 -19.21 -2.09
CA GLY A 118 35.65 -19.10 -1.78
C GLY A 118 35.94 -19.75 -0.44
N LEU A 119 35.58 -21.03 -0.24
CA LEU A 119 36.02 -21.76 0.96
C LEU A 119 35.97 -23.31 0.89
N LEU A 120 36.49 -23.96 -0.15
CA LEU A 120 36.86 -25.39 -0.06
C LEU A 120 38.18 -25.67 -0.81
N GLY A 121 39.30 -25.57 -0.06
CA GLY A 121 40.56 -26.33 -0.14
C GLY A 121 41.31 -26.45 -1.48
N GLY A 122 42.59 -26.13 -1.63
CA GLY A 122 43.66 -25.84 -0.67
C GLY A 122 44.98 -25.53 -1.42
N PRO A 123 46.08 -25.22 -0.71
CA PRO A 123 47.33 -24.77 -1.31
C PRO A 123 48.37 -25.90 -1.44
N GLY A 124 48.90 -26.10 -2.65
CA GLY A 124 50.19 -26.76 -2.87
C GLY A 124 50.17 -28.04 -3.73
N ALA A 125 50.70 -27.93 -4.95
CA ALA A 125 51.42 -28.95 -5.76
C ALA A 125 51.46 -28.44 -7.23
N LEU A 126 52.38 -27.58 -7.67
CA LEU A 126 53.75 -27.90 -8.11
C LEU A 126 53.89 -29.23 -8.85
N GLY A 127 54.07 -29.16 -10.18
CA GLY A 127 55.03 -30.04 -10.87
C GLY A 127 54.58 -30.80 -12.13
N GLY A 128 54.74 -30.18 -13.31
CA GLY A 128 55.57 -30.77 -14.37
C GLY A 128 54.90 -31.46 -15.58
N PRO A 129 55.58 -31.47 -16.76
CA PRO A 129 54.97 -31.65 -18.08
C PRO A 129 55.32 -33.00 -18.76
N GLY A 130 54.43 -33.49 -19.62
CA GLY A 130 54.71 -34.58 -20.57
C GLY A 130 53.41 -35.07 -21.20
N GLY A 131 53.26 -35.29 -22.50
CA GLY A 131 54.09 -35.12 -23.68
C GLY A 131 53.16 -35.27 -24.91
N PRO A 132 53.62 -34.99 -26.14
CA PRO A 132 52.77 -34.87 -27.32
C PRO A 132 52.65 -36.19 -28.09
N GLY A 133 51.52 -36.42 -28.75
CA GLY A 133 51.51 -37.30 -29.93
C GLY A 133 50.37 -38.31 -30.01
N GLY A 134 49.39 -38.01 -30.86
CA GLY A 134 48.59 -39.03 -31.54
C GLY A 134 47.22 -38.55 -32.02
N PRO A 135 47.03 -38.29 -33.32
CA PRO A 135 45.75 -38.47 -34.01
C PRO A 135 45.88 -39.60 -35.07
N PRO A 136 44.86 -39.90 -35.89
CA PRO A 136 43.43 -40.04 -35.63
C PRO A 136 42.91 -41.40 -36.22
N ARG A 137 41.80 -41.93 -35.72
CA ARG A 137 40.99 -42.97 -36.42
C ARG A 137 39.67 -43.10 -35.65
N GLY A 138 38.47 -42.96 -36.20
CA GLY A 138 38.00 -43.14 -37.56
C GLY A 138 36.80 -44.08 -37.51
N GLY A 139 35.59 -43.55 -37.71
CA GLY A 139 34.38 -44.29 -38.12
C GLY A 139 33.60 -45.05 -37.04
N ARG A 140 32.38 -44.59 -36.72
CA ARG A 140 31.13 -45.10 -37.30
C ARG A 140 29.92 -44.38 -36.71
N ILE A 141 29.03 -44.03 -37.63
CA ILE A 141 27.63 -43.66 -37.48
C ILE A 141 26.89 -44.81 -36.77
N GLN A 142 26.00 -44.48 -35.81
CA GLN A 142 24.56 -44.79 -35.81
C GLN A 142 24.01 -44.69 -34.37
N LEU A 143 22.94 -43.92 -34.16
CA LEU A 143 21.91 -44.20 -33.17
C LEU A 143 20.59 -43.51 -33.59
N PRO A 144 19.46 -43.89 -33.00
CA PRO A 144 18.27 -44.46 -33.64
C PRO A 144 17.26 -43.43 -34.18
#